data_AF-A0A1Y2LNQ8-F1
#
_entry.id   AF-A0A1Y2LNQ8-F1
#
_cell.length_a   1.000
_cell.length_b   1.000
_cell.length_c   1.000
_cell.angle_alpha   90.00
_cell.angle_beta   90.00
_cell.angle_gamma   90.00
#
_symmetry.space_group_name_H-M   'P 1'
#
loop_
_entity.id
_entity.type
_entity.pdbx_description
1 polymer ?
#
loop_
_entity_poly.entity_id
_entity_poly.type
_entity_poly.pdbx_seq_one_letter_code
_entity_poly.pdbx_strand_id
1 'polypeptide(L)'
;MRVSILSLIAAASAVTAEWIHAPVVRNNPPDAAFVATLPKQEKYAVTGSVIGSTHKHGTGVKWTVSVDNLPAEGGPFMYHVHKAPVPSDGNCSGALSHLDPYGRGDVPACDPTQEDTCEVGDLSGKYGKIEAGLKSFHAEIVDLYTSTNRDNVAFIGNLSVVFHFANKTRFACANFISGGEEPESSACSTSTAMVATGVSSGYAMPTGTGGHGHNSSVPTGAVSPTTPGLPEYTNAASKFISGAGAVVGFAAALLL
;
A
#
# COMPACT_ATOMS: atom_id res chain seq x y z
N MET A 1 -4.29 41.08 -60.44
CA MET A 1 -4.32 39.81 -59.68
C MET A 1 -4.05 40.12 -58.22
N ARG A 2 -5.07 40.06 -57.36
CA ARG A 2 -4.92 40.21 -55.90
C ARG A 2 -5.11 38.83 -55.29
N VAL A 3 -4.02 38.21 -54.82
CA VAL A 3 -4.08 36.93 -54.11
C VAL A 3 -4.41 37.25 -52.66
N SER A 4 -5.61 36.88 -52.22
CA SER A 4 -6.03 36.94 -50.82
C SER A 4 -5.51 35.70 -50.11
N ILE A 5 -4.65 35.87 -49.11
CA ILE A 5 -4.13 34.80 -48.27
C ILE A 5 -5.06 34.69 -47.06
N LEU A 6 -5.89 33.65 -47.05
CA LEU A 6 -6.71 33.27 -45.89
C LEU A 6 -5.84 32.45 -44.92
N SER A 7 -5.44 33.07 -43.82
CA SER A 7 -4.79 32.38 -42.70
C SER A 7 -5.83 31.59 -41.89
N LEU A 8 -5.74 30.26 -41.93
CA LEU A 8 -6.49 29.36 -41.06
C LEU A 8 -5.79 29.27 -39.70
N ILE A 9 -6.33 29.92 -38.67
CA ILE A 9 -5.90 29.72 -37.29
C ILE A 9 -6.57 28.45 -36.77
N ALA A 10 -5.79 27.38 -36.64
CA ALA A 10 -6.23 26.18 -35.93
C ALA A 10 -6.14 26.44 -34.42
N ALA A 11 -7.28 26.70 -33.78
CA ALA A 11 -7.37 26.74 -32.33
C ALA A 11 -7.30 25.30 -31.80
N ALA A 12 -6.13 24.89 -31.30
CA ALA A 12 -6.00 23.67 -30.53
C ALA A 12 -6.61 23.90 -29.14
N SER A 13 -7.83 23.40 -28.92
CA SER A 13 -8.43 23.37 -27.59
C SER A 13 -7.65 22.38 -26.73
N ALA A 14 -6.80 22.88 -25.82
CA ALA A 14 -6.23 22.07 -24.76
C ALA A 14 -7.36 21.65 -23.81
N VAL A 15 -7.83 20.41 -23.95
CA VAL A 15 -8.70 19.80 -22.93
C VAL A 15 -7.82 19.54 -21.72
N THR A 16 -7.83 20.45 -20.76
CA THR A 16 -7.30 20.16 -19.42
C THR A 16 -8.22 19.11 -18.81
N ALA A 17 -7.72 17.89 -18.60
CA ALA A 17 -8.45 16.91 -17.82
C ALA A 17 -8.62 17.50 -16.41
N GLU A 18 -9.85 17.92 -16.08
CA GLU A 18 -10.19 18.36 -14.73
C GLU A 18 -10.24 17.13 -13.83
N TRP A 19 -9.44 17.15 -12.77
CA TRP A 19 -9.52 16.15 -11.71
C TRP A 19 -10.68 16.49 -10.79
N ILE A 20 -11.21 15.48 -10.11
CA ILE A 20 -12.27 15.65 -9.13
C ILE A 20 -11.82 15.20 -7.75
N HIS A 21 -12.45 15.76 -6.71
CA HIS A 21 -12.24 15.34 -5.33
C HIS A 21 -12.67 13.87 -5.18
N ALA A 22 -11.85 13.09 -4.48
CA ALA A 22 -12.17 11.71 -4.19
C ALA A 22 -13.40 11.65 -3.26
N PRO A 23 -14.50 11.01 -3.67
CA PRO A 23 -15.66 10.86 -2.82
C PRO A 23 -15.36 9.85 -1.70
N VAL A 24 -15.99 10.07 -0.54
CA VAL A 24 -16.00 9.09 0.55
C VAL A 24 -16.63 7.78 0.06
N VAL A 25 -15.86 6.70 0.14
CA VAL A 25 -16.28 5.34 -0.20
C VAL A 25 -17.25 4.83 0.85
N ARG A 26 -18.36 4.26 0.38
CA ARG A 26 -19.39 3.60 1.18
C ARG A 26 -19.72 2.24 0.56
N ASN A 27 -20.50 1.42 1.28
CA ASN A 27 -20.96 0.11 0.84
C ASN A 27 -19.81 -0.85 0.50
N ASN A 28 -18.71 -0.76 1.25
CA ASN A 28 -17.71 -1.82 1.30
C ASN A 28 -18.34 -3.09 1.90
N PRO A 29 -18.10 -4.28 1.32
CA PRO A 29 -18.67 -5.53 1.81
C PRO A 29 -18.22 -5.81 3.26
N PRO A 30 -19.11 -6.32 4.12
CA PRO A 30 -18.74 -6.65 5.50
C PRO A 30 -17.61 -7.69 5.52
N ASP A 31 -16.72 -7.57 6.51
CA ASP A 31 -15.64 -8.52 6.81
C ASP A 31 -14.61 -8.77 5.67
N ALA A 32 -14.68 -8.03 4.56
CA ALA A 32 -13.67 -8.12 3.52
C ALA A 32 -12.31 -7.61 4.02
N ALA A 33 -11.26 -8.37 3.73
CA ALA A 33 -9.89 -8.02 4.05
C ALA A 33 -8.95 -8.46 2.93
N PHE A 34 -7.93 -7.66 2.66
CA PHE A 34 -6.90 -7.96 1.69
C PHE A 34 -5.53 -7.78 2.34
N VAL A 35 -4.67 -8.79 2.21
CA VAL A 35 -3.35 -8.85 2.81
C VAL A 35 -2.30 -8.76 1.72
N ALA A 36 -1.37 -7.82 1.85
CA ALA A 36 -0.16 -7.75 1.06
C ALA A 36 1.04 -8.09 1.96
N THR A 37 1.57 -9.31 1.81
CA THR A 37 2.75 -9.75 2.55
C THR A 37 4.01 -9.45 1.74
N LEU A 38 4.95 -8.68 2.31
CA LEU A 38 6.19 -8.33 1.64
C LEU A 38 7.06 -9.59 1.46
N PRO A 39 7.35 -10.00 0.21
CA PRO A 39 8.22 -11.14 -0.02
C PRO A 39 9.64 -10.78 0.38
N LYS A 40 10.44 -11.79 0.74
CA LYS A 40 11.87 -11.61 0.95
C LYS A 40 12.49 -11.10 -0.36
N GLN A 41 13.05 -9.90 -0.35
CA GLN A 41 13.77 -9.36 -1.51
C GLN A 41 15.28 -9.54 -1.33
N GLU A 42 15.99 -9.73 -2.45
CA GLU A 42 17.45 -9.90 -2.42
C GLU A 42 18.17 -8.61 -2.03
N LYS A 43 17.65 -7.47 -2.48
CA LYS A 43 18.30 -6.15 -2.33
C LYS A 43 18.04 -5.51 -0.96
N TYR A 44 16.84 -5.68 -0.41
CA TYR A 44 16.43 -5.09 0.86
C TYR A 44 15.76 -6.15 1.73
N ALA A 45 16.21 -6.25 2.97
CA ALA A 45 15.74 -7.27 3.92
C ALA A 45 14.37 -6.95 4.55
N VAL A 46 13.63 -5.99 3.98
CA VAL A 46 12.36 -5.53 4.52
C VAL A 46 11.35 -6.66 4.51
N THR A 47 10.65 -6.83 5.62
CA THR A 47 9.63 -7.86 5.84
C THR A 47 8.40 -7.25 6.47
N GLY A 48 7.28 -7.95 6.42
CA GLY A 48 6.05 -7.53 7.09
C GLY A 48 4.83 -7.63 6.18
N SER A 49 3.76 -6.95 6.55
CA SER A 49 2.50 -6.98 5.82
C SER A 49 1.74 -5.66 5.91
N VAL A 50 0.94 -5.40 4.88
CA VAL A 50 -0.06 -4.33 4.85
C VAL A 50 -1.42 -4.99 4.66
N ILE A 51 -2.36 -4.69 5.55
CA ILE A 51 -3.72 -5.24 5.52
C ILE A 51 -4.69 -4.09 5.29
N GLY A 52 -5.51 -4.18 4.24
CA GLY A 52 -6.65 -3.30 4.03
C GLY A 52 -7.95 -4.07 4.32
N SER A 53 -8.70 -3.65 5.33
CA SER A 53 -9.97 -4.27 5.74
C SER A 53 -11.14 -3.30 5.69
N THR A 54 -12.35 -3.80 5.45
CA THR A 54 -13.55 -2.96 5.51
C THR A 54 -13.66 -2.25 6.86
N HIS A 55 -13.74 -0.92 6.84
CA HIS A 55 -13.96 -0.15 8.06
C HIS A 55 -15.44 -0.17 8.48
N LYS A 56 -15.73 0.34 9.69
CA LYS A 56 -17.06 0.32 10.30
C LYS A 56 -18.14 0.85 9.36
N HIS A 57 -19.30 0.20 9.37
CA HIS A 57 -20.46 0.53 8.53
C HIS A 57 -20.15 0.56 7.02
N GLY A 58 -19.12 -0.16 6.56
CA GLY A 58 -18.76 -0.24 5.15
C GLY A 58 -18.26 1.09 4.56
N THR A 59 -17.77 2.01 5.40
CA THR A 59 -17.30 3.34 4.97
C THR A 59 -15.77 3.41 5.07
N GLY A 60 -15.10 3.45 3.92
CA GLY A 60 -13.63 3.44 3.84
C GLY A 60 -12.98 2.10 4.20
N VAL A 61 -11.66 2.11 4.25
CA VAL A 61 -10.79 0.96 4.56
C VAL A 61 -9.96 1.28 5.80
N LYS A 62 -9.88 0.31 6.72
CA LYS A 62 -8.92 0.32 7.81
C LYS A 62 -7.65 -0.36 7.34
N TRP A 63 -6.56 0.38 7.31
CA TRP A 63 -5.22 -0.09 7.03
C TRP A 63 -4.49 -0.47 8.31
N THR A 64 -3.86 -1.63 8.32
CA THR A 64 -2.87 -2.04 9.32
C THR A 64 -1.55 -2.26 8.60
N VAL A 65 -0.57 -1.39 8.86
CA VAL A 65 0.78 -1.46 8.30
C VAL A 65 1.70 -1.99 9.38
N SER A 66 2.42 -3.07 9.10
CA SER A 66 3.44 -3.61 9.99
C SER A 66 4.65 -4.03 9.16
N VAL A 67 5.76 -3.31 9.29
CA VAL A 67 6.99 -3.57 8.54
C VAL A 67 8.20 -3.52 9.44
N ASP A 68 9.16 -4.39 9.15
CA ASP A 68 10.42 -4.56 9.86
C ASP A 68 11.60 -4.51 8.90
N ASN A 69 12.80 -4.39 9.47
CA ASN A 69 14.06 -4.36 8.74
C ASN A 69 14.13 -3.23 7.70
N LEU A 70 13.52 -2.09 8.03
CA LEU A 70 13.58 -0.89 7.21
C LEU A 70 15.04 -0.46 6.97
N PRO A 71 15.35 0.08 5.78
CA PRO A 71 16.68 0.65 5.51
C PRO A 71 17.03 1.70 6.56
N ALA A 72 18.29 1.76 6.97
CA ALA A 72 18.73 2.75 7.96
C ALA A 72 18.66 4.19 7.42
N GLU A 73 18.84 4.36 6.11
CA GLU A 73 18.93 5.64 5.42
C GLU A 73 18.03 5.68 4.18
N GLY A 74 17.90 6.86 3.58
CA GLY A 74 17.10 7.10 2.38
C GLY A 74 15.62 7.38 2.64
N GLY A 75 15.22 7.46 3.91
CA GLY A 75 13.91 7.97 4.31
C GLY A 75 13.82 9.51 4.29
N PRO A 76 12.68 10.10 4.68
CA PRO A 76 11.48 9.40 5.14
C PRO A 76 10.87 8.54 4.01
N PHE A 77 10.47 7.32 4.34
CA PHE A 77 9.95 6.35 3.39
C PHE A 77 8.46 6.58 3.16
N MET A 78 8.04 6.43 1.91
CA MET A 78 6.65 6.54 1.50
C MET A 78 6.09 5.16 1.19
N TYR A 79 4.78 5.00 1.30
CA TYR A 79 4.03 3.79 0.99
C TYR A 79 2.70 4.18 0.36
N HIS A 80 2.39 3.58 -0.79
CA HIS A 80 1.20 3.91 -1.58
C HIS A 80 0.54 2.64 -2.11
N VAL A 81 -0.76 2.72 -2.35
CA VAL A 81 -1.48 1.75 -3.19
C VAL A 81 -1.23 2.11 -4.66
N HIS A 82 -0.77 1.15 -5.44
CA HIS A 82 -0.46 1.31 -6.85
C HIS A 82 -1.54 0.69 -7.74
N LYS A 83 -1.75 1.24 -8.94
CA LYS A 83 -2.88 0.90 -9.81
C LYS A 83 -2.78 -0.46 -10.52
N ALA A 84 -1.68 -1.18 -10.36
CA ALA A 84 -1.49 -2.49 -10.97
C ALA A 84 -0.86 -3.47 -9.96
N PRO A 85 -1.09 -4.78 -10.13
CA PRO A 85 -0.35 -5.78 -9.39
C PRO A 85 1.13 -5.77 -9.80
N VAL A 86 2.00 -6.10 -8.85
CA VAL A 86 3.39 -6.48 -9.07
C VAL A 86 3.41 -7.75 -9.94
N PRO A 87 4.16 -7.77 -11.06
CA PRO A 87 4.28 -8.96 -11.91
C PRO A 87 5.00 -10.11 -11.19
N SER A 88 4.98 -11.30 -11.81
CA SER A 88 5.58 -12.53 -11.25
C SER A 88 7.10 -12.45 -11.05
N ASP A 89 7.78 -11.51 -11.72
CA ASP A 89 9.22 -11.27 -11.54
C ASP A 89 9.54 -10.44 -10.28
N GLY A 90 8.52 -9.99 -9.54
CA GLY A 90 8.67 -9.20 -8.32
C GLY A 90 9.13 -7.76 -8.57
N ASN A 91 9.19 -7.30 -9.82
CA ASN A 91 9.66 -5.95 -10.14
C ASN A 91 8.60 -4.91 -9.78
N CYS A 92 8.86 -4.14 -8.72
CA CYS A 92 7.94 -3.11 -8.24
C CYS A 92 7.60 -2.04 -9.28
N SER A 93 8.38 -1.88 -10.35
CA SER A 93 8.06 -0.96 -11.45
C SER A 93 6.80 -1.39 -12.20
N GLY A 94 6.50 -2.69 -12.26
CA GLY A 94 5.32 -3.24 -12.91
C GLY A 94 4.00 -2.88 -12.22
N ALA A 95 4.04 -2.39 -10.98
CA ALA A 95 2.87 -1.84 -10.28
C ALA A 95 2.37 -0.50 -10.87
N LEU A 96 3.12 0.09 -11.83
CA LEU A 96 2.77 1.34 -12.52
C LEU A 96 2.61 2.54 -11.55
N SER A 97 1.77 3.53 -11.86
CA SER A 97 1.53 4.72 -11.03
C SER A 97 0.70 4.41 -9.78
N HIS A 98 0.49 5.41 -8.93
CA HIS A 98 -0.41 5.30 -7.79
C HIS A 98 -1.86 5.03 -8.26
N LEU A 99 -2.67 4.49 -7.36
CA LEU A 99 -4.12 4.40 -7.52
C LEU A 99 -4.70 5.83 -7.47
N ASP A 100 -5.07 6.35 -8.64
CA ASP A 100 -5.62 7.69 -8.79
C ASP A 100 -6.76 7.69 -9.83
N PRO A 101 -7.94 7.12 -9.50
CA PRO A 101 -9.06 7.01 -10.43
C PRO A 101 -9.70 8.38 -10.76
N TYR A 102 -9.35 9.44 -10.02
CA TYR A 102 -9.91 10.78 -10.18
C TYR A 102 -8.94 11.79 -10.81
N GLY A 103 -7.74 11.32 -11.20
CA GLY A 103 -6.79 12.08 -12.00
C GLY A 103 -6.11 13.24 -11.26
N ARG A 104 -6.05 13.19 -9.93
CA ARG A 104 -5.48 14.23 -9.06
C ARG A 104 -3.99 14.46 -9.37
N GLY A 105 -3.21 13.40 -9.59
CA GLY A 105 -1.76 13.43 -9.79
C GLY A 105 -0.94 13.66 -8.50
N ASP A 106 0.39 13.69 -8.57
CA ASP A 106 1.24 13.83 -7.38
C ASP A 106 1.71 15.28 -7.10
N VAL A 107 1.32 16.23 -7.96
CA VAL A 107 1.68 17.64 -7.87
C VAL A 107 0.43 18.54 -7.90
N PRO A 108 0.24 19.44 -6.92
CA PRO A 108 1.08 19.65 -5.74
C PRO A 108 1.08 18.42 -4.81
N ALA A 109 2.01 18.35 -3.86
CA ALA A 109 2.03 17.27 -2.86
C ALA A 109 0.70 17.20 -2.10
N CYS A 110 0.32 16.02 -1.61
CA CYS A 110 -0.88 15.85 -0.79
C CYS A 110 -0.87 16.78 0.42
N ASP A 111 -1.99 17.47 0.63
CA ASP A 111 -2.26 18.23 1.84
C ASP A 111 -3.05 17.30 2.79
N PRO A 112 -2.46 16.83 3.91
CA PRO A 112 -3.14 15.92 4.83
C PRO A 112 -4.35 16.56 5.52
N THR A 113 -4.53 17.88 5.43
CA THR A 113 -5.74 18.55 5.95
C THR A 113 -6.91 18.52 4.96
N GLN A 114 -6.66 18.10 3.72
CA GLN A 114 -7.63 18.01 2.61
C GLN A 114 -7.47 16.67 1.89
N GLU A 115 -7.66 15.57 2.63
CA GLU A 115 -7.39 14.20 2.16
C GLU A 115 -8.17 13.81 0.88
N ASP A 116 -9.36 14.39 0.66
CA ASP A 116 -10.19 14.20 -0.54
C ASP A 116 -9.56 14.81 -1.80
N THR A 117 -8.56 15.68 -1.63
CA THR A 117 -7.79 16.30 -2.71
C THR A 117 -6.48 15.57 -2.99
N CYS A 118 -6.24 14.40 -2.40
CA CYS A 118 -5.04 13.58 -2.62
C CYS A 118 -5.30 12.42 -3.60
N GLU A 119 -4.25 11.84 -4.17
CA GLU A 119 -4.41 10.57 -4.89
C GLU A 119 -4.99 9.53 -3.93
N VAL A 120 -5.96 8.74 -4.40
CA VAL A 120 -6.65 7.75 -3.56
C VAL A 120 -5.66 6.81 -2.85
N GLY A 121 -4.63 6.37 -3.58
CA GLY A 121 -3.58 5.50 -3.08
C GLY A 121 -2.47 6.18 -2.26
N ASP A 122 -2.46 7.51 -2.10
CA ASP A 122 -1.40 8.24 -1.39
C ASP A 122 -1.59 8.19 0.15
N LEU A 123 -1.32 7.03 0.75
CA LEU A 123 -1.43 6.84 2.19
C LEU A 123 -0.41 7.67 2.97
N SER A 124 0.82 7.79 2.46
CA SER A 124 1.88 8.57 3.11
C SER A 124 1.64 10.07 3.09
N GLY A 125 1.08 10.61 2.01
CA GLY A 125 0.69 12.01 1.93
C GLY A 125 -0.42 12.35 2.90
N LYS A 126 -1.43 11.49 3.03
CA LYS A 126 -2.57 11.68 3.93
C LYS A 126 -2.22 11.47 5.40
N TYR A 127 -1.49 10.40 5.72
CA TYR A 127 -1.35 9.91 7.10
C TYR A 127 0.08 9.93 7.65
N GLY A 128 1.03 10.45 6.86
CA GLY A 128 2.43 10.59 7.25
C GLY A 128 3.35 9.51 6.69
N LYS A 129 4.61 9.91 6.54
CA LYS A 129 5.70 9.07 6.05
C LYS A 129 6.34 8.30 7.22
N ILE A 130 7.12 7.27 6.88
CA ILE A 130 7.91 6.53 7.86
C ILE A 130 9.27 7.22 8.02
N GLU A 131 9.57 7.71 9.21
CA GLU A 131 10.84 8.41 9.45
C GLU A 131 12.07 7.51 9.25
N ALA A 132 13.17 8.13 8.78
CA ALA A 132 14.44 7.44 8.63
C ALA A 132 15.01 6.99 9.99
N GLY A 133 15.87 5.96 9.99
CA GLY A 133 16.49 5.42 11.20
C GLY A 133 15.61 4.47 12.02
N LEU A 134 14.31 4.38 11.74
CA LEU A 134 13.44 3.36 12.32
C LEU A 134 13.78 1.97 11.76
N LYS A 135 13.83 0.96 12.63
CA LYS A 135 13.99 -0.44 12.20
C LYS A 135 12.65 -1.12 11.90
N SER A 136 11.61 -0.68 12.58
CA SER A 136 10.25 -1.22 12.50
C SER A 136 9.25 -0.08 12.48
N PHE A 137 8.13 -0.28 11.81
CA PHE A 137 7.02 0.67 11.76
C PHE A 137 5.69 -0.07 11.86
N HIS A 138 4.79 0.47 12.69
CA HIS A 138 3.43 0.00 12.85
C HIS A 138 2.45 1.17 12.83
N ALA A 139 1.37 1.05 12.08
CA ALA A 139 0.29 2.02 12.06
C ALA A 139 -1.06 1.36 11.80
N GLU A 140 -2.10 1.91 12.45
CA GLU A 140 -3.50 1.69 12.10
C GLU A 140 -4.09 2.99 11.59
N ILE A 141 -4.65 2.97 10.38
CA ILE A 141 -5.13 4.14 9.67
C ILE A 141 -6.54 3.85 9.17
N VAL A 142 -7.42 4.85 9.24
CA VAL A 142 -8.73 4.79 8.57
C VAL A 142 -8.67 5.72 7.38
N ASP A 143 -8.80 5.16 6.19
CA ASP A 143 -8.84 5.91 4.94
C ASP A 143 -10.24 5.85 4.33
N LEU A 144 -10.82 7.02 4.09
CA LEU A 144 -12.21 7.12 3.61
C LEU A 144 -12.35 6.96 2.09
N TYR A 145 -11.24 6.89 1.35
CA TYR A 145 -11.23 7.05 -0.12
C TYR A 145 -10.86 5.77 -0.87
N THR A 146 -10.21 4.81 -0.23
CA THR A 146 -9.98 3.46 -0.76
C THR A 146 -11.17 2.54 -0.51
N SER A 147 -11.29 1.48 -1.31
CA SER A 147 -12.44 0.57 -1.28
C SER A 147 -12.05 -0.90 -1.27
N THR A 148 -12.82 -1.72 -0.56
CA THR A 148 -12.81 -3.19 -0.61
C THR A 148 -13.93 -3.74 -1.50
N ASN A 149 -14.79 -2.87 -2.06
CA ASN A 149 -15.84 -3.26 -2.99
C ASN A 149 -15.27 -3.37 -4.42
N ARG A 150 -15.39 -4.55 -5.02
CA ARG A 150 -14.85 -4.87 -6.36
C ARG A 150 -15.41 -3.97 -7.48
N ASP A 151 -16.62 -3.46 -7.32
CA ASP A 151 -17.28 -2.62 -8.31
C ASP A 151 -16.92 -1.13 -8.17
N ASN A 152 -16.12 -0.78 -7.15
CA ASN A 152 -15.66 0.59 -6.93
C ASN A 152 -14.35 0.86 -7.67
N VAL A 153 -14.22 2.04 -8.28
CA VAL A 153 -12.99 2.45 -8.99
C VAL A 153 -11.76 2.60 -8.08
N ALA A 154 -11.97 2.73 -6.77
CA ALA A 154 -10.94 2.76 -5.73
C ALA A 154 -10.68 1.38 -5.10
N PHE A 155 -11.11 0.29 -5.75
CA PHE A 155 -10.93 -1.07 -5.25
C PHE A 155 -9.45 -1.46 -5.11
N ILE A 156 -9.06 -1.94 -3.93
CA ILE A 156 -7.66 -2.30 -3.62
C ILE A 156 -7.31 -3.77 -3.88
N GLY A 157 -8.31 -4.66 -3.95
CA GLY A 157 -8.10 -6.09 -3.73
C GLY A 157 -7.35 -6.85 -4.82
N ASN A 158 -7.17 -6.26 -6.01
CA ASN A 158 -6.37 -6.81 -7.11
C ASN A 158 -5.13 -5.94 -7.43
N LEU A 159 -4.78 -5.04 -6.53
CA LEU A 159 -3.72 -4.06 -6.69
C LEU A 159 -2.50 -4.45 -5.87
N SER A 160 -1.59 -3.48 -5.65
CA SER A 160 -0.39 -3.68 -4.87
C SER A 160 -0.11 -2.50 -3.95
N VAL A 161 0.70 -2.74 -2.92
CA VAL A 161 1.35 -1.70 -2.14
C VAL A 161 2.82 -1.61 -2.55
N VAL A 162 3.37 -0.40 -2.60
CA VAL A 162 4.78 -0.15 -2.88
C VAL A 162 5.34 0.81 -1.85
N PHE A 163 6.54 0.50 -1.36
CA PHE A 163 7.32 1.35 -0.48
C PHE A 163 8.46 2.02 -1.24
N HIS A 164 8.69 3.30 -0.96
CA HIS A 164 9.63 4.15 -1.66
C HIS A 164 10.60 4.83 -0.69
N PHE A 165 11.83 5.02 -1.14
CA PHE A 165 12.75 6.00 -0.57
C PHE A 165 12.23 7.42 -0.80
N ALA A 166 12.78 8.41 -0.07
CA ALA A 166 12.45 9.83 -0.23
C ALA A 166 12.66 10.34 -1.68
N ASN A 167 13.61 9.75 -2.42
CA ASN A 167 13.86 10.05 -3.83
C ASN A 167 12.89 9.34 -4.81
N LYS A 168 11.77 8.79 -4.31
CA LYS A 168 10.75 8.02 -5.05
C LYS A 168 11.20 6.64 -5.58
N THR A 169 12.43 6.20 -5.33
CA THR A 169 12.88 4.86 -5.72
C THR A 169 12.11 3.79 -4.96
N ARG A 170 11.56 2.80 -5.67
CA ARG A 170 10.81 1.67 -5.10
C ARG A 170 11.77 0.65 -4.50
N PHE A 171 11.52 0.21 -3.26
CA PHE A 171 12.40 -0.74 -2.57
C PHE A 171 11.71 -1.98 -2.02
N ALA A 172 10.39 -1.96 -1.87
CA ALA A 172 9.61 -3.13 -1.51
C ALA A 172 8.20 -2.99 -2.09
N CYS A 173 7.57 -4.13 -2.42
CA CYS A 173 6.20 -4.14 -2.93
C CYS A 173 5.58 -5.52 -2.75
N ALA A 174 4.24 -5.56 -2.68
CA ALA A 174 3.48 -6.81 -2.61
C ALA A 174 2.07 -6.63 -3.16
N ASN A 175 1.50 -7.72 -3.70
CA ASN A 175 0.12 -7.77 -4.15
C ASN A 175 -0.83 -7.99 -2.99
N PHE A 176 -2.00 -7.36 -3.06
CA PHE A 176 -3.11 -7.66 -2.18
C PHE A 176 -3.78 -8.98 -2.58
N ILE A 177 -4.05 -9.83 -1.60
CA ILE A 177 -4.73 -11.12 -1.76
C ILE A 177 -5.89 -11.17 -0.75
N SER A 178 -7.05 -11.71 -1.14
CA SER A 178 -8.19 -11.86 -0.22
C SER A 178 -7.79 -12.67 1.01
N GLY A 179 -8.02 -12.11 2.19
CA GLY A 179 -7.69 -12.68 3.50
C GLY A 179 -8.91 -13.21 4.25
N GLY A 180 -10.09 -13.21 3.63
CA GLY A 180 -11.28 -13.90 4.12
C GLY A 180 -11.48 -15.21 3.37
N GLU A 181 -12.00 -16.24 4.05
CA GLU A 181 -12.52 -17.44 3.42
C GLU A 181 -13.61 -17.05 2.41
N GLU A 182 -13.21 -16.83 1.16
CA GLU A 182 -14.16 -16.93 0.06
C GLU A 182 -14.63 -18.38 0.07
N PRO A 183 -15.96 -18.66 0.14
CA PRO A 183 -16.43 -20.00 -0.14
C PRO A 183 -15.93 -20.30 -1.54
N GLU A 184 -15.15 -21.36 -1.67
CA GLU A 184 -14.69 -21.83 -2.97
C GLU A 184 -15.92 -22.01 -3.87
N SER A 185 -16.17 -21.03 -4.74
CA SER A 185 -16.91 -21.27 -5.97
C SER A 185 -15.95 -21.88 -6.99
N SER A 186 -15.34 -22.98 -6.55
CA SER A 186 -14.84 -24.03 -7.43
C SER A 186 -16.06 -24.65 -8.11
N ALA A 187 -16.33 -24.18 -9.34
CA ALA A 187 -16.68 -24.99 -10.52
C ALA A 187 -17.85 -24.41 -11.36
N CYS A 188 -17.52 -24.11 -12.62
CA CYS A 188 -18.23 -24.72 -13.74
C CYS A 188 -17.26 -24.87 -14.92
N SER A 189 -16.41 -25.90 -14.84
CA SER A 189 -15.87 -26.53 -16.05
C SER A 189 -16.63 -27.83 -16.23
N THR A 190 -17.68 -27.77 -17.03
CA THR A 190 -18.37 -28.96 -17.54
C THR A 190 -17.40 -29.74 -18.43
N SER A 191 -16.69 -30.68 -17.82
CA SER A 191 -15.89 -31.66 -18.53
C SER A 191 -16.47 -33.04 -18.25
N THR A 192 -17.33 -33.48 -19.16
CA THR A 192 -17.89 -34.83 -19.21
C THR A 192 -16.76 -35.85 -19.32
N ALA A 193 -16.47 -36.59 -18.25
CA ALA A 193 -15.56 -37.73 -18.28
C ALA A 193 -16.05 -38.86 -17.35
N MET A 194 -16.87 -39.73 -17.94
CA MET A 194 -16.88 -41.20 -17.88
C MET A 194 -16.47 -41.89 -16.56
N VAL A 195 -17.45 -42.60 -16.01
CA VAL A 195 -17.40 -43.54 -14.88
C VAL A 195 -16.54 -44.76 -15.19
N ALA A 196 -15.63 -45.12 -14.27
CA ALA A 196 -15.20 -46.51 -14.05
C ALA A 196 -14.64 -46.76 -12.63
N THR A 197 -15.43 -47.50 -11.85
CA THR A 197 -15.08 -48.61 -10.92
C THR A 197 -13.97 -48.46 -9.87
N GLY A 198 -14.32 -48.77 -8.61
CA GLY A 198 -13.34 -49.27 -7.63
C GLY A 198 -13.81 -49.24 -6.18
N VAL A 199 -14.30 -50.39 -5.69
CA VAL A 199 -14.72 -50.68 -4.31
C VAL A 199 -13.54 -50.62 -3.32
N SER A 200 -13.72 -50.02 -2.13
CA SER A 200 -13.15 -50.56 -0.88
C SER A 200 -13.79 -49.95 0.36
N SER A 201 -14.42 -50.82 1.15
CA SER A 201 -14.84 -50.64 2.53
C SER A 201 -13.65 -50.55 3.48
N GLY A 202 -13.81 -49.95 4.67
CA GLY A 202 -12.88 -50.18 5.79
C GLY A 202 -12.81 -49.09 6.85
N TYR A 203 -13.53 -49.30 7.95
CA TYR A 203 -13.48 -48.57 9.22
C TYR A 203 -12.10 -48.72 9.92
N ALA A 204 -11.66 -47.70 10.68
CA ALA A 204 -11.21 -47.84 12.07
C ALA A 204 -10.66 -46.53 12.64
N MET A 205 -11.25 -46.08 13.75
CA MET A 205 -10.66 -45.16 14.72
C MET A 205 -9.68 -45.93 15.62
N PRO A 206 -8.73 -45.23 16.27
CA PRO A 206 -8.35 -45.61 17.63
C PRO A 206 -8.45 -44.43 18.60
N THR A 207 -9.27 -44.65 19.62
CA THR A 207 -9.17 -44.10 20.97
C THR A 207 -7.95 -44.71 21.68
N GLY A 208 -7.25 -43.93 22.51
CA GLY A 208 -6.11 -44.44 23.28
C GLY A 208 -5.56 -43.44 24.27
N THR A 209 -6.18 -43.39 25.45
CA THR A 209 -5.76 -42.74 26.69
C THR A 209 -4.62 -43.47 27.41
N GLY A 210 -3.80 -42.72 28.15
CA GLY A 210 -2.81 -43.20 29.15
C GLY A 210 -1.44 -42.58 28.88
N GLY A 211 -0.93 -41.59 29.61
CA GLY A 211 -0.95 -41.36 31.05
C GLY A 211 0.23 -42.10 31.67
N HIS A 212 1.25 -41.38 32.15
CA HIS A 212 2.16 -41.71 33.27
C HIS A 212 3.08 -40.49 33.50
N GLY A 213 2.94 -39.87 34.67
CA GLY A 213 3.83 -38.80 35.13
C GLY A 213 5.03 -39.34 35.91
N HIS A 214 6.03 -38.50 36.14
CA HIS A 214 6.75 -38.43 37.41
C HIS A 214 7.58 -37.14 37.52
N ASN A 215 7.26 -36.40 38.58
CA ASN A 215 8.12 -35.70 39.53
C ASN A 215 9.13 -34.60 39.13
N SER A 216 8.81 -33.40 39.65
CA SER A 216 9.64 -32.60 40.57
C SER A 216 11.01 -32.10 40.11
N SER A 217 11.13 -30.77 39.98
CA SER A 217 11.76 -29.94 41.03
C SER A 217 11.75 -28.46 40.64
N VAL A 218 11.15 -27.64 41.51
CA VAL A 218 11.33 -26.19 41.63
C VAL A 218 12.74 -25.92 42.20
N PRO A 219 13.41 -24.83 41.77
CA PRO A 219 13.83 -23.86 42.78
C PRO A 219 13.50 -22.42 42.40
N THR A 220 12.94 -21.74 43.40
CA THR A 220 12.85 -20.30 43.63
C THR A 220 14.18 -19.58 43.52
N GLY A 221 14.18 -18.40 42.90
CA GLY A 221 15.27 -17.42 42.98
C GLY A 221 14.83 -16.06 42.45
N ALA A 222 14.36 -15.19 43.34
CA ALA A 222 14.03 -13.80 43.06
C ALA A 222 15.29 -12.93 43.13
N VAL A 223 15.50 -12.04 42.15
CA VAL A 223 16.32 -10.82 42.30
C VAL A 223 15.73 -9.71 41.43
N SER A 224 15.57 -8.53 42.03
CA SER A 224 14.98 -7.29 41.47
C SER A 224 16.09 -6.34 40.95
N PRO A 225 15.79 -5.13 40.44
CA PRO A 225 16.21 -4.65 39.12
C PRO A 225 17.47 -3.77 39.15
N THR A 226 18.11 -3.57 37.98
CA THR A 226 19.14 -2.55 37.81
C THR A 226 18.93 -1.79 36.49
N THR A 227 18.65 -0.51 36.64
CA THR A 227 18.53 0.53 35.61
C THR A 227 19.91 0.88 35.01
N PRO A 228 19.98 1.14 33.70
CA PRO A 228 20.97 2.09 33.19
C PRO A 228 20.33 3.28 32.44
N GLY A 229 20.65 4.48 32.95
CA GLY A 229 20.94 5.76 32.27
C GLY A 229 20.17 6.19 31.01
N LEU A 230 19.50 7.35 31.11
CA LEU A 230 19.13 8.21 29.97
C LEU A 230 20.36 8.69 29.19
N PRO A 231 20.30 8.78 27.85
CA PRO A 231 21.20 9.64 27.09
C PRO A 231 20.71 11.10 27.08
N GLU A 232 21.66 11.97 27.35
CA GLU A 232 21.60 13.43 27.38
C GLU A 232 21.44 14.01 25.95
N TYR A 233 20.36 14.77 25.72
CA TYR A 233 20.12 15.47 24.45
C TYR A 233 20.84 16.82 24.44
N THR A 234 21.88 16.93 23.62
CA THR A 234 22.54 18.21 23.31
C THR A 234 21.87 18.88 22.11
N ASN A 235 21.23 20.02 22.37
CA ASN A 235 20.62 20.85 21.33
C ASN A 235 21.70 21.68 20.62
N ALA A 236 21.97 21.40 19.35
CA ALA A 236 22.74 22.27 18.47
C ALA A 236 21.85 22.77 17.32
N ALA A 237 21.37 24.01 17.46
CA ALA A 237 20.57 24.70 16.45
C ALA A 237 21.44 25.09 15.24
N SER A 238 21.15 24.50 14.08
CA SER A 238 21.73 24.91 12.79
C SER A 238 20.73 25.80 12.05
N LYS A 239 21.03 27.09 11.98
CA LYS A 239 20.26 28.09 11.22
C LYS A 239 20.36 27.79 9.71
N PHE A 240 19.24 27.48 9.07
CA PHE A 240 19.15 27.50 7.61
C PHE A 240 18.67 28.88 7.13
N ILE A 241 19.49 29.46 6.26
CA ILE A 241 19.27 30.73 5.60
C ILE A 241 18.29 30.51 4.44
N SER A 242 17.17 31.22 4.48
CA SER A 242 16.17 31.25 3.40
C SER A 242 16.69 32.11 2.25
N GLY A 243 16.93 31.49 1.08
CA GLY A 243 17.29 32.16 -0.15
C GLY A 243 16.16 32.03 -1.17
N ALA A 244 15.39 33.11 -1.35
CA ALA A 244 14.41 33.26 -2.42
C ALA A 244 15.13 33.35 -3.77
N GLY A 245 14.83 32.44 -4.70
CA GLY A 245 15.43 32.37 -6.03
C GLY A 245 14.39 32.22 -7.13
N ALA A 246 14.01 33.37 -7.67
CA ALA A 246 13.35 33.69 -8.95
C ALA A 246 12.94 32.54 -9.91
N VAL A 247 11.64 32.55 -10.25
CA VAL A 247 11.08 31.94 -11.46
C VAL A 247 11.43 32.84 -12.65
N VAL A 248 12.21 32.34 -13.62
CA VAL A 248 12.40 32.99 -14.93
C VAL A 248 11.81 32.09 -15.99
N GLY A 249 10.65 32.48 -16.51
CA GLY A 249 10.06 31.90 -17.71
C GLY A 249 10.78 32.41 -18.95
N PHE A 250 11.44 31.51 -19.68
CA PHE A 250 11.92 31.78 -21.03
C PHE A 250 10.89 31.30 -22.04
N ALA A 251 10.15 32.25 -22.62
CA ALA A 251 9.43 32.06 -23.88
C ALA A 251 10.41 32.36 -25.03
N ALA A 252 10.85 31.33 -25.74
CA ALA A 252 11.59 31.48 -26.99
C ALA A 252 10.66 31.14 -28.15
N ALA A 253 10.15 32.18 -28.82
CA ALA A 253 9.60 32.08 -30.16
C ALA A 253 10.78 32.11 -31.15
N LEU A 254 10.97 31.05 -31.93
CA LEU A 254 11.87 31.05 -33.09
C LEU A 254 11.04 30.77 -34.34
N LEU A 255 10.85 31.81 -35.14
CA LEU A 255 10.36 31.75 -36.51
C LEU A 255 11.55 31.50 -37.44
N LEU A 256 11.49 30.40 -38.18
CA LEU A 256 12.08 30.23 -39.52
C LEU A 256 11.02 29.59 -40.41
#